data_AF-A0A5S4G264-F1
#
_entry.id   AF-A0A5S4G264-F1
#
_cell.length_a   1.000
_cell.length_b   1.000
_cell.length_c   1.000
_cell.angle_alpha   90.00
_cell.angle_beta   90.00
_cell.angle_gamma   90.00
#
_symmetry.space_group_name_H-M   'P 1'
#
loop_
_entity.id
_entity.type
_entity.pdbx_description
1 polymer ?
#
loop_
_entity_poly.entity_id
_entity_poly.type
_entity_poly.pdbx_seq_one_letter_code
_entity_poly.pdbx_strand_id
1 'polypeptide(L)'
;MNRLAWTAALLAAVVLLASCGASSTAAPVGHAGHAAASTTPAAAPLRTGERFVNLKMAQPYTPGPPNGGTDDYRCFLVDPKLASAVSLTGAQFQPQNTGIVHHAIFFRVAPEQAAEAQALDDRTPGQGWTCFGDGGVERAAWVAHWAPGTNEALLDPAYGYPLPPGSRLIMQVHYNLLGAEDGKPGTDQSGIRLRVTDRPVKELRTALFPAPIELPCTPQESGPLCDRAAAVADVGRRFGEDITGQVAELAQRCGPLEPGPTQHCDMPIEFKAKLHAMAGHMHLLGRSIKVELNPGTSKAKTLLDVPDYNFDDQSLRLLPSPVSLKRGDSLRVTCTHDATLRAKLPQLRDLPPRYVVWGDGTSDEMCLGIAILSAA
;
A
#
# COMPACT_ATOMS: atom_id res chain seq x y z
N MET A 1 31.71 85.97 -14.32
CA MET A 1 32.99 85.57 -14.96
C MET A 1 33.06 84.05 -14.92
N ASN A 2 33.28 83.41 -16.09
CA ASN A 2 33.97 82.12 -16.35
C ASN A 2 34.25 81.19 -15.15
N ARG A 3 34.17 79.86 -15.18
CA ARG A 3 33.94 78.83 -16.22
C ARG A 3 34.23 77.47 -15.51
N LEU A 4 33.79 76.36 -16.13
CA LEU A 4 34.30 74.98 -16.01
C LEU A 4 33.86 74.06 -14.85
N ALA A 5 32.90 73.21 -15.23
CA ALA A 5 32.78 71.76 -15.07
C ALA A 5 33.96 70.97 -14.49
N TRP A 6 33.65 69.99 -13.61
CA TRP A 6 34.24 68.65 -13.57
C TRP A 6 33.19 67.62 -13.14
N THR A 7 33.03 66.58 -13.97
CA THR A 7 32.27 65.34 -13.73
C THR A 7 33.22 64.24 -13.23
N ALA A 8 32.86 63.52 -12.17
CA ALA A 8 33.33 62.16 -11.83
C ALA A 8 32.41 61.64 -10.69
N ALA A 9 31.47 60.73 -10.95
CA ALA A 9 31.61 59.27 -11.09
C ALA A 9 31.41 58.51 -9.76
N LEU A 10 30.29 57.78 -9.72
CA LEU A 10 30.05 56.47 -9.08
C LEU A 10 30.15 56.32 -7.56
N LEU A 11 29.00 56.01 -6.94
CA LEU A 11 28.75 54.73 -6.26
C LEU A 11 27.25 54.57 -6.02
N ALA A 12 26.57 53.88 -6.94
CA ALA A 12 25.22 53.37 -6.71
C ALA A 12 25.35 52.11 -5.85
N ALA A 13 24.88 52.17 -4.61
CA ALA A 13 24.73 51.00 -3.76
C ALA A 13 23.55 50.17 -4.27
N VAL A 14 23.84 49.16 -5.09
CA VAL A 14 22.90 48.09 -5.43
C VAL A 14 22.87 47.13 -4.24
N VAL A 15 21.80 47.17 -3.46
CA VAL A 15 21.51 46.14 -2.45
C VAL A 15 20.97 44.91 -3.19
N LEU A 16 21.87 43.98 -3.52
CA LEU A 16 21.51 42.62 -3.89
C LEU A 16 21.17 41.85 -2.61
N LEU A 17 19.88 41.75 -2.30
CA LEU A 17 19.37 40.73 -1.38
C LEU A 17 19.46 39.38 -2.09
N ALA A 18 20.61 38.73 -1.96
CA ALA A 18 20.71 37.30 -2.22
C ALA A 18 19.92 36.59 -1.11
N SER A 19 18.67 36.21 -1.41
CA SER A 19 17.98 35.23 -0.59
C SER A 19 18.69 33.89 -0.82
N CYS A 20 19.51 33.50 0.15
CA CYS A 20 19.94 32.12 0.29
C CYS A 20 18.71 31.27 0.62
N GLY A 21 17.96 30.89 -0.42
CA GLY A 21 17.06 29.77 -0.36
C GLY A 21 17.91 28.51 -0.27
N ALA A 22 18.32 28.15 0.93
CA ALA A 22 18.83 26.82 1.19
C ALA A 22 17.68 25.84 0.94
N SER A 23 17.61 25.29 -0.26
CA SER A 23 16.89 24.05 -0.51
C SER A 23 17.57 22.99 0.35
N SER A 24 17.06 22.79 1.56
CA SER A 24 17.34 21.59 2.32
C SER A 24 16.73 20.44 1.52
N THR A 25 17.54 19.80 0.68
CA THR A 25 17.26 18.45 0.22
C THR A 25 17.29 17.59 1.49
N ALA A 26 16.11 17.32 2.04
CA ALA A 26 15.99 16.30 3.06
C ALA A 26 16.61 15.02 2.50
N ALA A 27 17.59 14.47 3.22
CA ALA A 27 18.13 13.16 2.87
C ALA A 27 16.95 12.18 2.80
N PRO A 28 16.91 11.24 1.82
CA PRO A 28 15.86 10.25 1.78
C PRO A 28 15.88 9.49 3.10
N VAL A 29 14.80 9.63 3.86
CA VAL A 29 14.63 8.95 5.14
C VAL A 29 14.50 7.46 4.80
N GLY A 30 15.57 6.70 5.04
CA GLY A 30 15.46 5.25 5.04
C GLY A 30 14.46 4.84 6.12
N HIS A 31 13.76 3.73 5.91
CA HIS A 31 12.83 3.15 6.88
C HIS A 31 13.61 2.79 8.16
N ALA A 32 13.65 3.71 9.12
CA ALA A 32 14.17 3.45 10.44
C ALA A 32 13.10 2.65 11.17
N GLY A 33 13.47 1.52 11.78
CA GLY A 33 12.54 0.70 12.56
C GLY A 33 11.65 1.58 13.43
N HIS A 34 10.34 1.34 13.40
CA HIS A 34 9.41 2.17 14.17
C HIS A 34 9.85 2.14 15.63
N ALA A 35 10.11 3.33 16.19
CA ALA A 35 10.65 3.49 17.54
C ALA A 35 10.03 2.46 18.49
N ALA A 36 10.89 1.65 19.12
CA ALA A 36 10.48 0.60 20.03
C ALA A 36 9.53 1.21 21.09
N ALA A 37 8.33 0.60 21.19
CA ALA A 37 7.20 1.01 22.03
C ALA A 37 6.26 2.09 21.46
N SER A 38 5.72 1.89 20.26
CA SER A 38 4.40 2.46 19.95
C SER A 38 3.32 1.58 20.58
N THR A 39 2.82 1.95 21.76
CA THR A 39 1.58 1.38 22.28
C THR A 39 0.45 1.67 21.30
N THR A 40 -0.30 0.66 20.85
CA THR A 40 -1.46 0.87 19.98
C THR A 40 -2.35 1.96 20.59
N PRO A 41 -2.65 3.06 19.87
CA PRO A 41 -3.44 4.15 20.44
C PRO A 41 -4.82 3.67 20.89
N ALA A 42 -5.47 4.42 21.77
CA ALA A 42 -6.83 4.10 22.17
C ALA A 42 -7.78 4.10 20.96
N ALA A 43 -8.72 3.15 20.92
CA ALA A 43 -9.79 3.17 19.94
C ALA A 43 -10.73 4.34 20.20
N ALA A 44 -11.37 4.85 19.15
CA ALA A 44 -12.42 5.85 19.32
C ALA A 44 -13.62 5.26 20.10
N PRO A 45 -14.45 6.08 20.76
CA PRO A 45 -15.66 5.61 21.42
C PRO A 45 -16.59 4.83 20.48
N LEU A 46 -17.33 3.85 21.01
CA LEU A 46 -18.37 3.12 20.28
C LEU A 46 -19.51 4.05 19.89
N ARG A 47 -19.97 3.99 18.62
CA ARG A 47 -21.22 4.62 18.20
C ARG A 47 -22.39 3.75 18.67
N THR A 48 -23.59 4.32 18.70
CA THR A 48 -24.79 3.59 19.13
C THR A 48 -25.03 2.36 18.26
N GLY A 49 -25.12 1.18 18.89
CA GLY A 49 -25.31 -0.10 18.21
C GLY A 49 -24.02 -0.75 17.70
N GLU A 50 -22.85 -0.18 17.99
CA GLU A 50 -21.57 -0.82 17.74
C GLU A 50 -21.08 -1.58 18.97
N ARG A 51 -20.28 -2.62 18.71
CA ARG A 51 -19.52 -3.36 19.72
C ARG A 51 -18.15 -3.74 19.16
N PHE A 52 -17.21 -4.02 20.05
CA PHE A 52 -15.90 -4.54 19.67
C PHE A 52 -15.89 -6.06 19.56
N VAL A 53 -15.11 -6.59 18.62
CA VAL A 53 -14.67 -7.99 18.54
C VAL A 53 -13.15 -7.96 18.46
N ASN A 54 -12.45 -8.53 19.45
CA ASN A 54 -10.99 -8.56 19.46
C ASN A 54 -10.50 -9.94 19.04
N LEU A 55 -9.55 -9.97 18.12
CA LEU A 55 -8.92 -11.18 17.59
C LEU A 55 -7.40 -11.06 17.75
N LYS A 56 -6.73 -12.20 17.87
CA LYS A 56 -5.28 -12.27 17.98
C LYS A 56 -4.80 -13.53 17.27
N MET A 57 -3.59 -13.48 16.71
CA MET A 57 -2.88 -14.68 16.27
C MET A 57 -2.82 -15.70 17.42
N ALA A 58 -3.09 -16.96 17.11
CA ALA A 58 -3.23 -18.02 18.11
C ALA A 58 -1.92 -18.26 18.90
N GLN A 59 -0.78 -18.21 18.22
CA GLN A 59 0.56 -18.35 18.79
C GLN A 59 1.50 -17.29 18.19
N PRO A 60 2.64 -16.97 18.85
CA PRO A 60 3.66 -16.14 18.24
C PRO A 60 4.27 -16.83 17.00
N TYR A 61 4.48 -16.06 15.94
CA TYR A 61 5.10 -16.49 14.70
C TYR A 61 6.51 -15.90 14.59
N THR A 62 7.47 -16.65 14.03
CA THR A 62 8.82 -16.17 13.70
C THR A 62 8.90 -16.00 12.19
N PRO A 63 8.92 -14.75 11.68
CA PRO A 63 9.00 -14.50 10.25
C PRO A 63 10.30 -14.96 9.63
N GLY A 64 10.22 -15.43 8.39
CA GLY A 64 11.38 -15.86 7.60
C GLY A 64 11.06 -15.78 6.10
N PRO A 65 11.92 -15.17 5.29
CA PRO A 65 11.57 -14.90 3.91
C PRO A 65 11.65 -16.21 3.11
N PRO A 66 10.61 -16.56 2.32
CA PRO A 66 10.69 -17.71 1.44
C PRO A 66 11.65 -17.44 0.27
N ASN A 67 12.20 -18.51 -0.31
CA ASN A 67 12.89 -18.50 -1.61
C ASN A 67 14.07 -17.51 -1.75
N GLY A 68 14.73 -17.17 -0.63
CA GLY A 68 15.83 -16.20 -0.60
C GLY A 68 15.38 -14.75 -0.81
N GLY A 69 14.11 -14.45 -0.56
CA GLY A 69 13.56 -13.09 -0.56
C GLY A 69 13.96 -12.27 0.67
N THR A 70 13.35 -11.10 0.79
CA THR A 70 13.60 -10.12 1.86
C THR A 70 12.39 -9.90 2.78
N ASP A 71 11.26 -10.49 2.41
CA ASP A 71 9.95 -10.23 3.00
C ASP A 71 9.25 -11.56 3.27
N ASP A 72 8.44 -11.59 4.31
CA ASP A 72 7.55 -12.71 4.61
C ASP A 72 6.10 -12.19 4.65
N TYR A 73 5.34 -12.53 3.61
CA TYR A 73 3.91 -12.30 3.58
C TYR A 73 3.22 -13.54 4.13
N ARG A 74 2.72 -13.45 5.36
CA ARG A 74 2.13 -14.58 6.07
C ARG A 74 0.65 -14.35 6.33
N CYS A 75 -0.17 -15.31 5.96
CA CYS A 75 -1.61 -15.31 6.20
C CYS A 75 -1.96 -16.23 7.35
N PHE A 76 -2.68 -15.68 8.33
CA PHE A 76 -3.20 -16.42 9.47
C PHE A 76 -4.72 -16.47 9.39
N LEU A 77 -5.30 -17.67 9.46
CA LEU A 77 -6.75 -17.81 9.56
C LEU A 77 -7.20 -17.52 11.00
N VAL A 78 -8.11 -16.56 11.17
CA VAL A 78 -8.69 -16.22 12.48
C VAL A 78 -10.22 -16.30 12.44
N ASP A 79 -10.81 -16.80 13.51
CA ASP A 79 -12.25 -16.96 13.64
C ASP A 79 -12.86 -15.86 14.54
N PRO A 80 -13.69 -14.95 14.00
CA PRO A 80 -14.39 -13.95 14.80
C PRO A 80 -15.52 -14.52 15.67
N LYS A 81 -15.88 -15.81 15.51
CA LYS A 81 -16.90 -16.54 16.27
C LYS A 81 -18.24 -15.79 16.33
N LEU A 82 -18.65 -15.25 15.18
CA LEU A 82 -19.87 -14.47 15.06
C LEU A 82 -21.11 -15.37 15.22
N ALA A 83 -21.94 -15.05 16.22
CA ALA A 83 -23.21 -15.75 16.47
C ALA A 83 -24.35 -15.27 15.55
N SER A 84 -24.22 -14.10 14.93
CA SER A 84 -25.21 -13.49 14.05
C SER A 84 -24.53 -12.65 12.97
N ALA A 85 -25.27 -12.27 11.94
CA ALA A 85 -24.77 -11.38 10.90
C ALA A 85 -24.51 -9.98 11.48
N VAL A 86 -23.35 -9.43 11.14
CA VAL A 86 -22.96 -8.06 11.50
C VAL A 86 -22.27 -7.39 10.32
N SER A 87 -22.09 -6.08 10.40
CA SER A 87 -21.28 -5.30 9.47
C SER A 87 -20.08 -4.70 10.18
N LEU A 88 -18.91 -4.81 9.57
CA LEU A 88 -17.66 -4.16 10.00
C LEU A 88 -17.69 -2.68 9.61
N THR A 89 -17.66 -1.80 10.60
CA THR A 89 -17.70 -0.33 10.42
C THR A 89 -16.37 0.34 10.75
N GLY A 90 -15.42 -0.43 11.27
CA GLY A 90 -14.04 0.01 11.49
C GLY A 90 -13.14 -1.10 12.00
N ALA A 91 -11.84 -0.88 11.91
CA ALA A 91 -10.82 -1.82 12.34
C ALA A 91 -9.62 -1.07 12.90
N GLN A 92 -9.02 -1.65 13.94
CA GLN A 92 -7.78 -1.19 14.55
C GLN A 92 -6.85 -2.38 14.69
N PHE A 93 -5.80 -2.41 13.88
CA PHE A 93 -4.73 -3.40 14.02
C PHE A 93 -3.87 -3.10 15.25
N GLN A 94 -3.35 -4.16 15.87
CA GLN A 94 -2.60 -4.12 17.10
C GLN A 94 -1.28 -4.86 16.87
N PRO A 95 -0.29 -4.21 16.21
CA PRO A 95 0.99 -4.84 15.93
C PRO A 95 1.70 -5.16 17.24
N GLN A 96 2.27 -6.36 17.37
CA GLN A 96 3.15 -6.66 18.50
C GLN A 96 4.58 -6.22 18.20
N ASN A 97 5.10 -6.57 17.02
CA ASN A 97 6.46 -6.28 16.61
C ASN A 97 6.50 -5.19 15.53
N THR A 98 6.44 -3.93 15.98
CA THR A 98 6.50 -2.76 15.08
C THR A 98 7.85 -2.59 14.39
N GLY A 99 8.89 -3.34 14.75
CA GLY A 99 10.18 -3.28 14.04
C GLY A 99 10.14 -3.93 12.66
N ILE A 100 9.22 -4.90 12.44
CA ILE A 100 9.17 -5.69 11.22
C ILE A 100 7.78 -5.76 10.58
N VAL A 101 6.70 -5.52 11.32
CA VAL A 101 5.35 -5.50 10.75
C VAL A 101 5.16 -4.22 9.94
N HIS A 102 5.21 -4.34 8.62
CA HIS A 102 5.14 -3.20 7.71
C HIS A 102 3.70 -2.88 7.28
N HIS A 103 2.85 -3.87 7.07
CA HIS A 103 1.40 -3.64 6.96
C HIS A 103 0.61 -4.91 7.28
N ALA A 104 -0.69 -4.75 7.50
CA ALA A 104 -1.61 -5.86 7.66
C ALA A 104 -2.88 -5.65 6.84
N ILE A 105 -3.33 -6.71 6.17
CA ILE A 105 -4.55 -6.72 5.36
C ILE A 105 -5.47 -7.81 5.90
N PHE A 106 -6.77 -7.51 5.92
CA PHE A 106 -7.79 -8.43 6.41
C PHE A 106 -8.76 -8.76 5.30
N PHE A 107 -8.84 -10.05 4.97
CA PHE A 107 -9.79 -10.57 4.02
C PHE A 107 -10.89 -11.35 4.73
N ARG A 108 -12.15 -11.06 4.41
CA ARG A 108 -13.28 -11.89 4.82
C ARG A 108 -13.41 -13.08 3.89
N VAL A 109 -13.28 -14.26 4.48
CA VAL A 109 -13.65 -15.54 3.87
C VAL A 109 -15.12 -15.78 4.16
N ALA A 110 -15.92 -15.96 3.09
CA ALA A 110 -17.34 -16.22 3.24
C ALA A 110 -17.58 -17.61 3.89
N PRO A 111 -18.73 -17.84 4.55
CA PRO A 111 -19.02 -19.11 5.22
C PRO A 111 -18.86 -20.33 4.31
N GLU A 112 -19.25 -20.20 3.04
CA GLU A 112 -19.11 -21.22 2.01
C GLU A 112 -17.65 -21.55 1.64
N GLN A 113 -16.71 -20.64 1.91
CA GLN A 113 -15.27 -20.79 1.64
C GLN A 113 -14.48 -21.15 2.90
N ALA A 114 -15.10 -21.11 4.08
CA ALA A 114 -14.39 -21.29 5.36
C ALA A 114 -13.69 -22.66 5.45
N ALA A 115 -14.29 -23.72 4.89
CA ALA A 115 -13.71 -25.05 4.87
C ALA A 115 -12.46 -25.13 3.97
N GLU A 116 -12.47 -24.42 2.83
CA GLU A 116 -11.33 -24.35 1.92
C GLU A 116 -10.15 -23.61 2.57
N ALA A 117 -10.43 -22.47 3.20
CA ALA A 117 -9.42 -21.72 3.93
C ALA A 117 -8.83 -22.53 5.08
N GLN A 118 -9.65 -23.27 5.83
CA GLN A 118 -9.18 -24.17 6.88
C GLN A 118 -8.30 -25.29 6.31
N ALA A 119 -8.71 -25.90 5.19
CA ALA A 119 -7.91 -26.94 4.54
C ALA A 119 -6.59 -26.41 3.97
N LEU A 120 -6.48 -25.11 3.65
CA LEU A 120 -5.22 -24.45 3.27
C LEU A 120 -4.32 -24.25 4.48
N ASP A 121 -4.86 -23.80 5.59
CA ASP A 121 -4.13 -23.67 6.85
C ASP A 121 -3.61 -25.04 7.32
N ASP A 122 -4.50 -26.05 7.39
CA ASP A 122 -4.19 -27.39 7.90
C ASP A 122 -3.12 -28.13 7.09
N ARG A 123 -3.09 -27.94 5.77
CA ARG A 123 -2.13 -28.62 4.89
C ARG A 123 -0.76 -27.94 4.84
N THR A 124 -0.68 -26.69 5.29
CA THR A 124 0.55 -25.91 5.20
C THR A 124 1.41 -26.14 6.44
N PRO A 125 2.69 -26.55 6.30
CA PRO A 125 3.56 -26.69 7.45
C PRO A 125 3.77 -25.35 8.18
N GLY A 126 3.64 -25.38 9.50
CA GLY A 126 3.81 -24.22 10.37
C GLY A 126 2.48 -23.48 10.62
N GLN A 127 2.58 -22.22 11.06
CA GLN A 127 1.40 -21.40 11.35
C GLN A 127 0.98 -20.61 10.11
N GLY A 128 -0.21 -20.80 9.57
CA GLY A 128 -0.63 -20.05 8.38
C GLY A 128 0.11 -20.48 7.11
N TRP A 129 -0.04 -19.68 6.05
CA TRP A 129 0.58 -19.92 4.74
C TRP A 129 1.21 -18.65 4.17
N THR A 130 2.17 -18.84 3.25
CA THR A 130 2.73 -17.73 2.45
C THR A 130 1.66 -17.22 1.49
N CYS A 131 1.46 -15.91 1.44
CA CYS A 131 0.39 -15.29 0.66
C CYS A 131 0.81 -13.91 0.12
N PHE A 132 1.58 -13.91 -0.95
CA PHE A 132 1.92 -12.69 -1.67
C PHE A 132 0.69 -12.19 -2.46
N GLY A 133 0.47 -10.87 -2.47
CA GLY A 133 -0.51 -10.19 -3.33
C GLY A 133 -1.98 -10.25 -2.90
N ASP A 134 -2.43 -11.35 -2.28
CA ASP A 134 -3.81 -11.55 -1.80
C ASP A 134 -3.86 -12.58 -0.65
N GLY A 135 -5.03 -12.87 -0.09
CA GLY A 135 -5.22 -13.82 1.02
C GLY A 135 -4.96 -15.29 0.70
N GLY A 136 -4.69 -15.66 -0.56
CA GLY A 136 -4.46 -17.06 -0.99
C GLY A 136 -5.72 -17.95 -1.02
N VAL A 137 -6.89 -17.37 -0.79
CA VAL A 137 -8.20 -18.00 -0.95
C VAL A 137 -8.98 -17.20 -1.97
N GLU A 138 -9.46 -17.86 -3.02
CA GLU A 138 -10.12 -17.17 -4.14
C GLU A 138 -11.28 -16.31 -3.65
N ARG A 139 -11.42 -15.09 -4.18
CA ARG A 139 -12.57 -14.20 -3.92
C ARG A 139 -12.77 -13.80 -2.45
N ALA A 140 -11.76 -13.94 -1.59
CA ALA A 140 -11.81 -13.39 -0.24
C ALA A 140 -11.92 -11.86 -0.32
N ALA A 141 -12.83 -11.26 0.46
CA ALA A 141 -13.11 -9.83 0.34
C ALA A 141 -12.16 -9.00 1.21
N TRP A 142 -11.36 -8.09 0.65
CA TRP A 142 -10.56 -7.15 1.44
C TRP A 142 -11.50 -6.22 2.24
N VAL A 143 -11.53 -6.37 3.56
CA VAL A 143 -12.44 -5.64 4.47
C VAL A 143 -11.73 -4.65 5.40
N ALA A 144 -10.42 -4.79 5.62
CA ALA A 144 -9.63 -3.79 6.35
C ALA A 144 -8.16 -3.83 5.93
N HIS A 145 -7.46 -2.72 6.14
CA HIS A 145 -6.01 -2.64 6.03
C HIS A 145 -5.48 -1.73 7.14
N TRP A 146 -4.20 -1.89 7.42
CA TRP A 146 -3.45 -1.05 8.34
C TRP A 146 -2.03 -0.89 7.84
N ALA A 147 -1.49 0.31 8.01
CA ALA A 147 -0.08 0.62 7.84
C ALA A 147 0.42 1.41 9.07
N PRO A 148 1.74 1.45 9.32
CA PRO A 148 2.35 2.26 10.35
C PRO A 148 1.85 3.71 10.37
N GLY A 149 1.81 4.31 11.56
CA GLY A 149 1.27 5.66 11.74
C GLY A 149 -0.26 5.77 11.68
N THR A 150 -0.98 4.74 11.23
CA THR A 150 -2.45 4.70 11.28
C THR A 150 -2.96 4.09 12.58
N ASN A 151 -4.06 4.65 13.09
CA ASN A 151 -4.76 4.13 14.26
C ASN A 151 -5.97 3.28 13.85
N GLU A 152 -7.18 3.82 14.00
CA GLU A 152 -8.42 3.16 13.64
C GLU A 152 -8.93 3.73 12.32
N ALA A 153 -9.18 2.85 11.34
CA ALA A 153 -9.87 3.21 10.12
C ALA A 153 -11.38 3.22 10.40
N LEU A 154 -11.95 4.42 10.59
CA LEU A 154 -13.38 4.61 10.80
C LEU A 154 -14.08 4.98 9.50
N LEU A 155 -15.09 4.19 9.13
CA LEU A 155 -15.93 4.44 7.98
C LEU A 155 -17.17 5.24 8.39
N ASP A 156 -17.88 5.82 7.43
CA ASP A 156 -19.17 6.45 7.67
C ASP A 156 -20.13 5.41 8.29
N PRO A 157 -20.81 5.72 9.41
CA PRO A 157 -21.65 4.76 10.12
C PRO A 157 -22.84 4.22 9.33
N ALA A 158 -23.20 4.85 8.20
CA ALA A 158 -24.23 4.34 7.29
C ALA A 158 -23.74 3.16 6.43
N TYR A 159 -22.45 2.83 6.49
CA TYR A 159 -21.81 1.83 5.64
C TYR A 159 -20.97 0.83 6.44
N GLY A 160 -20.79 -0.37 5.90
CA GLY A 160 -19.91 -1.38 6.48
C GLY A 160 -19.70 -2.59 5.59
N TYR A 161 -18.68 -3.38 5.88
CA TYR A 161 -18.43 -4.64 5.17
C TYR A 161 -19.24 -5.77 5.82
N PRO A 162 -20.01 -6.56 5.05
CA PRO A 162 -20.84 -7.62 5.59
C PRO A 162 -19.99 -8.76 6.14
N LEU A 163 -20.25 -9.16 7.38
CA LEU A 163 -19.66 -10.32 8.06
C LEU A 163 -20.79 -11.27 8.51
N PRO A 164 -21.25 -12.19 7.63
CA PRO A 164 -22.24 -13.19 8.01
C PRO A 164 -21.66 -14.20 9.04
N PRO A 165 -22.53 -14.86 9.84
CA PRO A 165 -22.09 -15.89 10.77
C PRO A 165 -21.43 -17.04 10.00
N GLY A 166 -20.37 -17.63 10.58
CA GLY A 166 -19.54 -18.63 9.92
C GLY A 166 -18.43 -18.07 9.04
N SER A 167 -18.34 -16.75 8.84
CA SER A 167 -17.19 -16.14 8.16
C SER A 167 -15.90 -16.40 8.94
N ARG A 168 -14.78 -16.48 8.21
CA ARG A 168 -13.43 -16.36 8.78
C ARG A 168 -12.80 -15.06 8.31
N LEU A 169 -11.72 -14.65 8.98
CA LEU A 169 -10.84 -13.62 8.47
C LEU A 169 -9.47 -14.22 8.19
N ILE A 170 -8.88 -13.85 7.06
CA ILE A 170 -7.47 -14.02 6.79
C ILE A 170 -6.78 -12.73 7.24
N MET A 171 -5.89 -12.85 8.23
CA MET A 171 -4.97 -11.79 8.63
C MET A 171 -3.68 -11.99 7.85
N GLN A 172 -3.52 -11.25 6.75
CA GLN A 172 -2.27 -11.15 6.03
C GLN A 172 -1.37 -10.13 6.73
N VAL A 173 -0.19 -10.55 7.17
CA VAL A 173 0.83 -9.68 7.73
C VAL A 173 2.03 -9.69 6.80
N HIS A 174 2.41 -8.50 6.35
CA HIS A 174 3.66 -8.29 5.62
C HIS A 174 4.76 -7.96 6.64
N TYR A 175 5.70 -8.88 6.79
CA TYR A 175 6.92 -8.67 7.55
C TYR A 175 8.05 -8.22 6.61
N ASN A 176 8.51 -6.98 6.77
CA ASN A 176 9.68 -6.46 6.09
C ASN A 176 10.93 -6.81 6.91
N LEU A 177 11.71 -7.80 6.45
CA LEU A 177 12.84 -8.32 7.20
C LEU A 177 14.13 -7.51 6.96
N LEU A 178 14.13 -6.58 6.00
CA LEU A 178 15.20 -5.60 5.85
C LEU A 178 15.22 -4.59 7.01
N GLY A 179 14.12 -4.48 7.76
CA GLY A 179 14.04 -3.69 8.99
C GLY A 179 14.48 -4.43 10.26
N ALA A 180 14.80 -5.73 10.19
CA ALA A 180 15.13 -6.53 11.36
C ALA A 180 16.52 -6.18 11.94
N GLU A 181 16.59 -5.87 13.24
CA GLU A 181 17.84 -5.65 13.95
C GLU A 181 18.73 -6.91 13.93
N ASP A 182 20.01 -6.74 13.57
CA ASP A 182 21.00 -7.83 13.45
C ASP A 182 20.56 -9.03 12.58
N GLY A 183 19.62 -8.81 11.65
CA GLY A 183 19.04 -9.88 10.82
C GLY A 183 18.18 -10.88 11.61
N LYS A 184 17.74 -10.52 12.82
CA LYS A 184 16.92 -11.37 13.69
C LYS A 184 15.53 -10.74 13.84
N PRO A 185 14.49 -11.24 13.14
CA PRO A 185 13.17 -10.62 13.19
C PRO A 185 12.46 -10.79 14.54
N GLY A 186 12.89 -11.74 15.37
CA GLY A 186 12.19 -12.07 16.62
C GLY A 186 10.86 -12.77 16.33
N THR A 187 9.85 -12.50 17.15
CA THR A 187 8.49 -13.05 16.99
C THR A 187 7.45 -11.95 16.87
N ASP A 188 6.30 -12.28 16.30
CA ASP A 188 5.12 -11.43 16.29
C ASP A 188 3.86 -12.24 16.61
N GLN A 189 2.96 -11.64 17.38
CA GLN A 189 1.64 -12.19 17.73
C GLN A 189 0.63 -11.05 17.68
N SER A 190 0.56 -10.40 16.53
CA SER A 190 -0.33 -9.27 16.30
C SER A 190 -1.82 -9.63 16.47
N GLY A 191 -2.63 -8.60 16.70
CA GLY A 191 -4.08 -8.73 16.83
C GLY A 191 -4.83 -7.65 16.07
N ILE A 192 -6.15 -7.75 16.12
CA ILE A 192 -7.05 -6.76 15.53
C ILE A 192 -8.27 -6.57 16.44
N ARG A 193 -8.67 -5.32 16.61
CA ARG A 193 -9.97 -4.95 17.15
C ARG A 193 -10.88 -4.54 15.99
N LEU A 194 -11.94 -5.30 15.81
CA LEU A 194 -13.02 -5.01 14.87
C LEU A 194 -14.11 -4.21 15.58
N ARG A 195 -14.65 -3.22 14.89
CA ARG A 195 -15.88 -2.51 15.26
C ARG A 195 -17.00 -3.02 14.39
N VAL A 196 -18.01 -3.62 15.01
CA VAL A 196 -19.12 -4.25 14.30
C VAL A 196 -20.46 -3.72 14.79
N THR A 197 -21.45 -3.70 13.91
CA THR A 197 -22.84 -3.39 14.23
C THR A 197 -23.78 -4.43 13.65
N ASP A 198 -24.88 -4.71 14.34
CA ASP A 198 -26.01 -5.50 13.84
C ASP A 198 -27.11 -4.62 13.21
N ARG A 199 -26.91 -3.29 13.20
CA ARG A 199 -27.81 -2.36 12.54
C ARG A 199 -27.69 -2.49 11.02
N PRO A 200 -28.81 -2.35 10.28
CA PRO A 200 -28.76 -2.29 8.83
C PRO A 200 -27.88 -1.13 8.35
N VAL A 201 -26.89 -1.44 7.51
CA VAL A 201 -26.00 -0.48 6.85
C VAL A 201 -25.85 -0.85 5.38
N LYS A 202 -25.39 0.09 4.57
CA LYS A 202 -25.09 -0.16 3.16
C LYS A 202 -23.74 -0.88 3.03
N GLU A 203 -23.71 -1.90 2.17
CA GLU A 203 -22.53 -2.71 1.95
C GLU A 203 -21.38 -1.91 1.30
N LEU A 204 -20.19 -2.10 1.86
CA LEU A 204 -18.92 -1.68 1.28
C LEU A 204 -18.22 -2.84 0.59
N ARG A 205 -17.43 -2.49 -0.41
CA ARG A 205 -16.49 -3.36 -1.10
C ARG A 205 -15.20 -2.61 -1.39
N THR A 206 -14.10 -3.34 -1.50
CA THR A 206 -12.81 -2.79 -1.91
C THR A 206 -12.59 -3.09 -3.39
N ALA A 207 -12.09 -2.12 -4.15
CA ALA A 207 -11.70 -2.29 -5.53
C ALA A 207 -10.24 -1.86 -5.71
N LEU A 208 -9.52 -2.61 -6.54
CA LEU A 208 -8.11 -2.41 -6.83
C LEU A 208 -7.94 -1.85 -8.23
N PHE A 209 -7.05 -0.88 -8.36
CA PHE A 209 -6.72 -0.19 -9.60
C PHE A 209 -5.21 -0.25 -9.78
N PRO A 210 -4.66 -1.36 -10.28
CA PRO A 210 -3.23 -1.51 -10.50
C PRO A 210 -2.77 -0.79 -11.78
N ALA A 211 -1.51 -0.38 -11.80
CA ALA A 211 -0.81 0.08 -12.99
C ALA A 211 0.56 -0.62 -13.09
N PRO A 212 1.11 -0.75 -14.31
CA PRO A 212 2.36 -1.47 -14.56
C PRO A 212 3.54 -0.78 -13.89
N ILE A 213 4.63 -1.55 -13.72
CA ILE A 213 5.95 -1.06 -13.34
C ILE A 213 6.94 -1.48 -14.41
N GLU A 214 7.67 -0.52 -14.96
CA GLU A 214 8.74 -0.72 -15.93
C GLU A 214 9.86 0.27 -15.61
N LEU A 215 10.64 -0.02 -14.56
CA LEU A 215 11.66 0.87 -14.03
C LEU A 215 13.07 0.30 -14.27
N PRO A 216 13.80 0.81 -15.27
CA PRO A 216 15.16 0.37 -15.54
C PRO A 216 16.14 0.60 -14.39
N CYS A 217 17.24 -0.15 -14.40
CA CYS A 217 18.45 0.25 -13.70
C CYS A 217 18.89 1.67 -14.12
N THR A 218 19.49 2.41 -13.19
CA THR A 218 20.15 3.69 -13.48
C THR A 218 21.36 3.48 -14.41
N PRO A 219 21.86 4.51 -15.11
CA PRO A 219 23.04 4.39 -15.96
C PRO A 219 24.32 3.97 -15.22
N GLN A 220 24.35 4.09 -13.89
CA GLN A 220 25.48 3.71 -13.03
C GLN A 220 25.39 2.27 -12.54
N GLU A 221 24.23 1.64 -12.69
CA GLU A 221 23.97 0.29 -12.23
C GLU A 221 24.22 -0.72 -13.34
N SER A 222 24.79 -1.87 -12.97
CA SER A 222 25.00 -2.98 -13.88
C SER A 222 24.94 -4.29 -13.12
N GLY A 223 24.47 -5.33 -13.79
CA GLY A 223 24.31 -6.66 -13.23
C GLY A 223 23.32 -7.50 -14.03
N PRO A 224 23.25 -8.82 -13.78
CA PRO A 224 22.36 -9.71 -14.53
C PRO A 224 20.89 -9.34 -14.43
N LEU A 225 20.45 -8.85 -13.26
CA LEU A 225 19.06 -8.46 -13.03
C LEU A 225 18.70 -7.09 -13.63
N CYS A 226 19.65 -6.34 -14.20
CA CYS A 226 19.33 -5.13 -14.97
C CYS A 226 18.71 -5.45 -16.34
N ASP A 227 18.77 -6.71 -16.77
CA ASP A 227 17.95 -7.21 -17.88
C ASP A 227 16.50 -7.43 -17.42
N ARG A 228 15.54 -6.92 -18.20
CA ARG A 228 14.11 -7.00 -17.85
C ARG A 228 13.62 -8.46 -17.80
N ALA A 229 14.04 -9.32 -18.74
CA ALA A 229 13.56 -10.70 -18.76
C ALA A 229 14.11 -11.49 -17.56
N ALA A 230 15.36 -11.25 -17.18
CA ALA A 230 15.95 -11.79 -15.97
C ALA A 230 15.21 -11.31 -14.71
N ALA A 231 14.83 -10.03 -14.63
CA ALA A 231 14.04 -9.49 -13.52
C ALA A 231 12.65 -10.13 -13.43
N VAL A 232 11.94 -10.31 -14.55
CA VAL A 232 10.64 -11.00 -14.59
C VAL A 232 10.76 -12.46 -14.14
N ALA A 233 11.81 -13.17 -14.60
CA ALA A 233 12.06 -14.54 -14.17
C ALA A 233 12.37 -14.64 -12.66
N ASP A 234 13.09 -13.65 -12.12
CA ASP A 234 13.41 -13.61 -10.69
C ASP A 234 12.18 -13.33 -9.82
N VAL A 235 11.27 -12.43 -10.20
CA VAL A 235 10.01 -12.24 -9.45
C VAL A 235 9.14 -13.49 -9.50
N GLY A 236 9.06 -14.18 -10.64
CA GLY A 236 8.34 -15.45 -10.76
C GLY A 236 8.92 -16.55 -9.86
N ARG A 237 10.26 -16.64 -9.79
CA ARG A 237 10.95 -17.56 -8.88
C ARG A 237 10.69 -17.25 -7.41
N ARG A 238 10.63 -15.97 -7.03
CA ARG A 238 10.45 -15.55 -5.63
C ARG A 238 9.01 -15.68 -5.15
N PHE A 239 8.05 -15.25 -5.97
CA PHE A 239 6.65 -15.04 -5.54
C PHE A 239 5.64 -15.96 -6.24
N GLY A 240 6.04 -16.67 -7.30
CA GLY A 240 5.19 -17.57 -8.07
C GLY A 240 4.80 -17.02 -9.44
N GLU A 241 4.24 -17.90 -10.28
CA GLU A 241 3.88 -17.59 -11.68
C GLU A 241 2.71 -16.59 -11.80
N ASP A 242 1.85 -16.45 -10.78
CA ASP A 242 0.75 -15.49 -10.83
C ASP A 242 1.27 -14.04 -10.96
N ILE A 243 2.43 -13.74 -10.37
CA ILE A 243 3.09 -12.43 -10.50
C ILE A 243 3.63 -12.18 -11.91
N THR A 244 4.17 -13.22 -12.57
CA THR A 244 4.62 -13.07 -13.98
C THR A 244 3.41 -12.84 -14.90
N GLY A 245 2.30 -13.51 -14.61
CA GLY A 245 0.99 -13.26 -15.22
C GLY A 245 0.51 -11.82 -15.01
N GLN A 246 0.59 -11.30 -13.79
CA GLN A 246 0.21 -9.91 -13.46
C GLN A 246 1.02 -8.88 -14.25
N VAL A 247 2.33 -9.08 -14.40
CA VAL A 247 3.19 -8.22 -15.23
C VAL A 247 2.72 -8.21 -16.69
N ALA A 248 2.45 -9.39 -17.25
CA ALA A 248 1.98 -9.51 -18.63
C ALA A 248 0.58 -8.91 -18.84
N GLU A 249 -0.33 -9.14 -17.90
CA GLU A 249 -1.70 -8.61 -17.93
C GLU A 249 -1.72 -7.08 -17.90
N LEU A 250 -0.91 -6.46 -17.03
CA LEU A 250 -0.83 -5.00 -16.94
C LEU A 250 -0.26 -4.40 -18.21
N ALA A 251 0.76 -5.03 -18.80
CA ALA A 251 1.30 -4.60 -20.10
C ALA A 251 0.26 -4.70 -21.21
N GLN A 252 -0.53 -5.77 -21.24
CA GLN A 252 -1.60 -5.91 -22.23
C GLN A 252 -2.73 -4.90 -22.02
N ARG A 253 -3.14 -4.68 -20.77
CA ARG A 253 -4.30 -3.86 -20.41
C ARG A 253 -4.03 -2.36 -20.55
N CYS A 254 -2.86 -1.90 -20.15
CA CYS A 254 -2.55 -0.49 -20.00
C CYS A 254 -1.88 0.13 -21.24
N GLY A 255 -1.58 -0.68 -22.27
CA GLY A 255 -1.05 -0.22 -23.56
C GLY A 255 0.47 -0.38 -23.68
N PRO A 256 1.11 0.21 -24.72
CA PRO A 256 2.56 0.14 -24.86
C PRO A 256 3.22 0.79 -23.65
N LEU A 257 4.06 0.02 -22.96
CA LEU A 257 4.77 0.48 -21.77
C LEU A 257 6.09 1.11 -22.17
N GLU A 258 6.30 2.36 -21.77
CA GLU A 258 7.58 3.06 -21.92
C GLU A 258 8.40 2.87 -20.64
N PRO A 259 9.57 2.22 -20.69
CA PRO A 259 10.44 2.12 -19.53
C PRO A 259 10.82 3.50 -18.98
N GLY A 260 10.65 3.70 -17.67
CA GLY A 260 10.92 4.98 -17.05
C GLY A 260 10.38 5.11 -15.63
N PRO A 261 10.64 6.27 -14.99
CA PRO A 261 10.28 6.51 -13.60
C PRO A 261 8.77 6.69 -13.38
N THR A 262 7.98 6.94 -14.43
CA THR A 262 6.55 7.20 -14.29
C THR A 262 5.76 6.23 -15.14
N GLN A 263 4.84 5.52 -14.47
CA GLN A 263 3.90 4.62 -15.13
C GLN A 263 2.47 5.00 -14.80
N HIS A 264 1.55 4.67 -15.69
CA HIS A 264 0.14 4.88 -15.47
C HIS A 264 -0.71 3.81 -16.15
N CYS A 265 -1.96 3.68 -15.70
CA CYS A 265 -2.95 2.85 -16.35
C CYS A 265 -4.33 3.51 -16.31
N ASP A 266 -5.00 3.55 -17.46
CA ASP A 266 -6.39 4.00 -17.60
C ASP A 266 -7.32 2.79 -17.58
N MET A 267 -8.12 2.68 -16.53
CA MET A 267 -9.08 1.60 -16.37
C MET A 267 -10.51 2.10 -16.63
N PRO A 268 -11.21 1.54 -17.64
CA PRO A 268 -12.61 1.88 -17.85
C PRO A 268 -13.45 1.36 -16.69
N ILE A 269 -14.34 2.21 -16.16
CA ILE A 269 -15.34 1.81 -15.20
C ILE A 269 -16.48 1.10 -15.94
N GLU A 270 -16.79 -0.13 -15.54
CA GLU A 270 -17.85 -0.95 -16.17
C GLU A 270 -19.12 -1.07 -15.33
N PHE A 271 -19.07 -0.60 -14.09
CA PHE A 271 -20.10 -0.72 -13.07
C PHE A 271 -20.62 0.64 -12.60
N LYS A 272 -21.70 0.63 -11.81
CA LYS A 272 -22.18 1.80 -11.05
C LYS A 272 -21.80 1.64 -9.59
N ALA A 273 -21.22 2.68 -8.98
CA ALA A 273 -20.83 2.68 -7.57
C ALA A 273 -20.77 4.10 -6.99
N LYS A 274 -20.70 4.20 -5.66
CA LYS A 274 -20.16 5.38 -4.96
C LYS A 274 -18.77 5.05 -4.44
N LEU A 275 -17.81 5.94 -4.66
CA LEU A 275 -16.45 5.86 -4.16
C LEU A 275 -16.30 6.78 -2.95
N HIS A 276 -15.90 6.21 -1.82
CA HIS A 276 -15.89 6.88 -0.51
C HIS A 276 -14.50 7.27 -0.06
N ALA A 277 -13.49 6.50 -0.42
CA ALA A 277 -12.12 6.68 0.04
C ALA A 277 -11.13 6.05 -0.92
N MET A 278 -9.88 6.54 -0.89
CA MET A 278 -8.75 6.06 -1.68
C MET A 278 -7.51 5.88 -0.81
N ALA A 279 -6.73 4.85 -1.06
CA ALA A 279 -5.35 4.72 -0.60
C ALA A 279 -4.44 4.47 -1.80
N GLY A 280 -3.16 4.79 -1.63
CA GLY A 280 -2.12 4.49 -2.60
C GLY A 280 -1.09 3.55 -2.00
N HIS A 281 -0.66 2.55 -2.78
CA HIS A 281 0.31 1.56 -2.35
C HIS A 281 1.45 1.45 -3.39
N MET A 282 2.67 1.59 -2.88
CA MET A 282 3.95 1.50 -3.60
C MET A 282 5.01 0.99 -2.62
N HIS A 283 6.21 0.66 -3.09
CA HIS A 283 7.31 0.23 -2.25
C HIS A 283 8.36 1.34 -2.05
N LEU A 284 9.58 0.96 -1.68
CA LEU A 284 10.63 1.85 -1.18
C LEU A 284 11.12 2.89 -2.21
N LEU A 285 11.02 2.61 -3.50
CA LEU A 285 11.40 3.52 -4.59
C LEU A 285 10.27 4.49 -4.94
N GLY A 286 9.05 4.28 -4.46
CA GLY A 286 7.88 5.12 -4.75
C GLY A 286 8.03 6.55 -4.24
N ARG A 287 7.70 7.55 -5.07
CA ARG A 287 7.84 8.98 -4.81
C ARG A 287 6.51 9.74 -4.86
N SER A 288 5.61 9.36 -5.74
CA SER A 288 4.27 9.94 -5.78
C SER A 288 3.25 8.98 -6.37
N ILE A 289 2.01 9.11 -5.92
CA ILE A 289 0.86 8.42 -6.49
C ILE A 289 -0.33 9.36 -6.61
N LYS A 290 -0.97 9.33 -7.77
CA LYS A 290 -2.14 10.13 -8.09
C LYS A 290 -3.21 9.25 -8.73
N VAL A 291 -4.46 9.46 -8.32
CA VAL A 291 -5.62 8.79 -8.92
C VAL A 291 -6.61 9.82 -9.41
N GLU A 292 -6.97 9.73 -10.68
CA GLU A 292 -7.84 10.68 -11.37
C GLU A 292 -9.01 9.98 -12.04
N LEU A 293 -10.20 10.56 -11.92
CA LEU A 293 -11.38 10.17 -12.69
C LEU A 293 -11.49 11.05 -13.92
N ASN A 294 -11.68 10.46 -15.09
CA ASN A 294 -11.85 11.09 -16.40
C ASN A 294 -10.77 12.14 -16.74
N PRO A 295 -9.47 11.82 -16.58
CA PRO A 295 -8.38 12.76 -16.85
C PRO A 295 -8.41 13.27 -18.30
N GLY A 296 -7.98 14.50 -18.52
CA GLY A 296 -7.97 15.13 -19.85
C GLY A 296 -9.35 15.52 -20.40
N THR A 297 -10.41 15.36 -19.61
CA THR A 297 -11.78 15.76 -20.00
C THR A 297 -12.29 16.91 -19.13
N SER A 298 -13.40 17.55 -19.53
CA SER A 298 -14.08 18.55 -18.70
C SER A 298 -14.70 17.98 -17.40
N LYS A 299 -14.71 16.66 -17.23
CA LYS A 299 -15.20 15.94 -16.04
C LYS A 299 -14.07 15.43 -15.15
N ALA A 300 -12.82 15.83 -15.43
CA ALA A 300 -11.66 15.39 -14.67
C ALA A 300 -11.83 15.71 -13.17
N LYS A 301 -11.52 14.73 -12.33
CA LYS A 301 -11.54 14.88 -10.87
C LYS A 301 -10.39 14.12 -10.24
N THR A 302 -9.58 14.80 -9.44
CA THR A 302 -8.59 14.15 -8.58
C THR A 302 -9.30 13.41 -7.44
N LEU A 303 -9.04 12.11 -7.30
CA LEU A 303 -9.56 11.25 -6.25
C LEU A 303 -8.52 10.98 -5.15
N LEU A 304 -7.24 10.96 -5.51
CA LEU A 304 -6.11 10.86 -4.59
C LEU A 304 -4.93 11.64 -5.19
N ASP A 305 -4.20 12.36 -4.34
CA ASP A 305 -2.97 13.07 -4.72
C ASP A 305 -1.98 12.99 -3.55
N VAL A 306 -0.94 12.18 -3.70
CA VAL A 306 0.14 12.01 -2.71
C VAL A 306 1.45 12.35 -3.42
N PRO A 307 1.87 13.64 -3.41
CA PRO A 307 3.05 14.10 -4.15
C PRO A 307 4.38 13.73 -3.48
N ASP A 308 4.36 13.55 -2.15
CA ASP A 308 5.51 13.15 -1.33
C ASP A 308 5.22 11.80 -0.68
N TYR A 309 5.17 10.75 -1.49
CA TYR A 309 4.87 9.40 -1.02
C TYR A 309 5.88 8.94 0.03
N ASN A 310 5.36 8.41 1.12
CA ASN A 310 6.13 7.77 2.18
C ASN A 310 5.69 6.31 2.29
N PHE A 311 6.64 5.38 2.15
CA PHE A 311 6.41 3.94 2.27
C PHE A 311 5.71 3.58 3.58
N ASP A 312 6.03 4.30 4.67
CA ASP A 312 5.46 4.07 6.01
C ASP A 312 4.08 4.72 6.21
N ASP A 313 3.60 5.56 5.28
CA ASP A 313 2.27 6.18 5.33
C ASP A 313 1.43 5.75 4.12
N GLN A 314 0.76 4.61 4.28
CA GLN A 314 -0.18 4.06 3.27
C GLN A 314 -1.64 4.22 3.71
N SER A 315 -1.92 5.30 4.45
CA SER A 315 -3.22 5.54 5.06
C SER A 315 -4.34 5.66 4.02
N LEU A 316 -5.52 5.13 4.38
CA LEU A 316 -6.77 5.44 3.69
C LEU A 316 -7.11 6.94 3.81
N ARG A 317 -7.40 7.58 2.68
CA ARG A 317 -7.87 8.97 2.60
C ARG A 317 -9.36 8.99 2.27
N LEU A 318 -10.17 9.47 3.21
CA LEU A 318 -11.61 9.65 2.99
C LEU A 318 -11.84 10.81 2.01
N LEU A 319 -12.77 10.62 1.08
CA LEU A 319 -13.24 11.74 0.26
C LEU A 319 -14.17 12.65 1.07
N PRO A 320 -14.15 13.98 0.83
CA PRO A 320 -15.08 14.90 1.47
C PRO A 320 -16.56 14.53 1.24
N SER A 321 -16.86 13.91 0.10
CA SER A 321 -18.16 13.32 -0.19
C SER A 321 -18.03 12.17 -1.20
N PRO A 322 -18.94 11.19 -1.18
CA PRO A 322 -18.88 10.06 -2.09
C PRO A 322 -18.98 10.47 -3.57
N VAL A 323 -18.09 9.97 -4.41
CA VAL A 323 -18.06 10.23 -5.85
C VAL A 323 -18.82 9.16 -6.61
N SER A 324 -19.68 9.54 -7.54
CA SER A 324 -20.41 8.56 -8.36
C SER A 324 -19.52 8.08 -9.50
N LEU A 325 -19.36 6.76 -9.59
CA LEU A 325 -18.73 6.07 -10.71
C LEU A 325 -19.82 5.45 -11.57
N LYS A 326 -19.68 5.54 -12.89
CA LYS A 326 -20.60 4.91 -13.85
C LYS A 326 -19.85 4.34 -15.04
N ARG A 327 -20.56 3.46 -15.77
CA ARG A 327 -20.09 2.94 -17.05
C ARG A 327 -19.68 4.08 -17.98
N GLY A 328 -18.47 3.97 -18.54
CA GLY A 328 -17.90 4.94 -19.46
C GLY A 328 -17.09 6.05 -18.79
N ASP A 329 -17.03 6.09 -17.45
CA ASP A 329 -15.94 6.80 -16.79
C ASP A 329 -14.61 6.05 -16.98
N SER A 330 -13.49 6.74 -16.91
CA SER A 330 -12.12 6.17 -16.91
C SER A 330 -11.39 6.59 -15.64
N LEU A 331 -10.76 5.66 -14.94
CA LEU A 331 -9.95 5.95 -13.76
C LEU A 331 -8.48 5.70 -14.07
N ARG A 332 -7.65 6.73 -13.91
CA ARG A 332 -6.20 6.68 -14.10
C ARG A 332 -5.51 6.55 -12.76
N VAL A 333 -4.62 5.58 -12.63
CA VAL A 333 -3.61 5.55 -11.56
C VAL A 333 -2.27 5.90 -12.19
N THR A 334 -1.56 6.85 -11.60
CA THR A 334 -0.23 7.29 -12.01
C THR A 334 0.71 7.21 -10.83
N CYS A 335 1.86 6.56 -11.01
CA CYS A 335 2.90 6.47 -10.00
C CYS A 335 4.23 6.98 -10.54
N THR A 336 5.02 7.59 -9.67
CA THR A 336 6.42 7.93 -9.96
C THR A 336 7.36 7.26 -8.96
N HIS A 337 8.46 6.72 -9.46
CA HIS A 337 9.49 6.02 -8.71
C HIS A 337 10.87 6.64 -8.96
N ASP A 338 11.82 6.41 -8.06
CA ASP A 338 13.21 6.86 -8.20
C ASP A 338 14.19 5.70 -7.95
N ALA A 339 14.70 5.12 -9.05
CA ALA A 339 15.69 4.04 -8.99
C ALA A 339 16.99 4.44 -8.27
N THR A 340 17.35 5.74 -8.22
CA THR A 340 18.57 6.20 -7.53
C THR A 340 18.51 6.01 -6.02
N LEU A 341 17.31 5.80 -5.46
CA LEU A 341 17.13 5.50 -4.05
C LEU A 341 17.70 4.14 -3.66
N ARG A 342 17.80 3.19 -4.61
CA ARG A 342 18.38 1.87 -4.33
C ARG A 342 19.77 1.97 -3.71
N ALA A 343 20.63 2.83 -4.27
CA ALA A 343 21.99 3.05 -3.76
C ALA A 343 22.04 3.86 -2.43
N LYS A 344 20.94 4.51 -2.04
CA LYS A 344 20.88 5.40 -0.87
C LYS A 344 20.22 4.75 0.34
N LEU A 345 19.22 3.91 0.10
CA LEU A 345 18.43 3.28 1.15
C LEU A 345 19.20 2.12 1.78
N PRO A 346 19.41 2.10 3.12
CA PRO A 346 20.09 1.01 3.81
C PRO A 346 19.51 -0.37 3.50
N GLN A 347 18.19 -0.45 3.29
CA GLN A 347 17.45 -1.67 2.97
C GLN A 347 17.80 -2.23 1.59
N LEU A 348 18.23 -1.38 0.65
CA LEU A 348 18.38 -1.75 -0.76
C LEU A 348 19.82 -1.68 -1.28
N ARG A 349 20.68 -0.86 -0.67
CA ARG A 349 22.02 -0.54 -1.20
C ARG A 349 22.96 -1.72 -1.33
N ASP A 350 22.73 -2.77 -0.55
CA ASP A 350 23.53 -3.98 -0.52
C ASP A 350 22.90 -5.12 -1.35
N LEU A 351 21.71 -4.88 -1.95
CA LEU A 351 21.07 -5.82 -2.87
C LEU A 351 21.58 -5.63 -4.30
N PRO A 352 21.62 -6.70 -5.12
CA PRO A 352 21.95 -6.57 -6.53
C PRO A 352 21.03 -5.57 -7.24
N PRO A 353 21.58 -4.63 -8.03
CA PRO A 353 20.77 -3.73 -8.83
C PRO A 353 19.92 -4.52 -9.83
N ARG A 354 18.72 -4.02 -10.09
CA ARG A 354 17.75 -4.72 -10.94
C ARG A 354 16.87 -3.76 -11.72
N TYR A 355 16.44 -4.21 -12.89
CA TYR A 355 15.24 -3.73 -13.52
C TYR A 355 14.06 -4.07 -12.61
N VAL A 356 13.20 -3.11 -12.31
CA VAL A 356 12.04 -3.36 -11.45
C VAL A 356 10.80 -3.47 -12.34
N VAL A 357 10.06 -4.55 -12.13
CA VAL A 357 8.72 -4.82 -12.67
C VAL A 357 7.75 -4.98 -11.50
N TRP A 358 6.46 -5.22 -11.77
CA TRP A 358 5.51 -5.51 -10.70
C TRP A 358 5.99 -6.73 -9.89
N GLY A 359 6.08 -6.57 -8.57
CA GLY A 359 6.47 -7.64 -7.67
C GLY A 359 6.14 -7.31 -6.23
N ASP A 360 5.98 -8.36 -5.41
CA ASP A 360 5.41 -8.23 -4.08
C ASP A 360 6.45 -8.01 -2.98
N GLY A 361 7.74 -8.12 -3.30
CA GLY A 361 8.82 -7.84 -2.35
C GLY A 361 9.04 -6.34 -2.15
N THR A 362 9.45 -5.96 -0.95
CA THR A 362 9.81 -4.57 -0.59
C THR A 362 10.96 -4.00 -1.45
N SER A 363 11.80 -4.88 -2.02
CA SER A 363 12.87 -4.52 -2.97
C SER A 363 12.44 -4.48 -4.44
N ASP A 364 11.20 -4.86 -4.73
CA ASP A 364 10.52 -4.69 -6.01
C ASP A 364 9.53 -3.52 -5.88
N GLU A 365 8.59 -3.34 -6.83
CA GLU A 365 7.64 -2.23 -6.76
C GLU A 365 6.22 -2.61 -7.16
N MET A 366 5.29 -1.81 -6.65
CA MET A 366 3.89 -1.78 -7.06
C MET A 366 3.45 -0.36 -7.42
N CYS A 367 2.38 -0.27 -8.19
CA CYS A 367 1.62 0.95 -8.39
C CYS A 367 0.12 0.63 -8.26
N LEU A 368 -0.45 0.86 -7.08
CA LEU A 368 -1.79 0.38 -6.77
C LEU A 368 -2.65 1.48 -6.13
N GLY A 369 -3.77 1.80 -6.79
CA GLY A 369 -4.86 2.56 -6.20
C GLY A 369 -5.86 1.61 -5.52
N ILE A 370 -6.21 1.88 -4.27
CA ILE A 370 -7.15 1.08 -3.49
C ILE A 370 -8.38 1.94 -3.19
N ALA A 371 -9.56 1.51 -3.62
CA ALA A 371 -10.79 2.26 -3.46
C ALA A 371 -11.80 1.55 -2.56
N ILE A 372 -12.45 2.32 -1.68
CA ILE A 372 -13.61 1.86 -0.91
C ILE A 372 -14.88 2.30 -1.61
N LEU A 373 -15.72 1.35 -1.99
CA LEU A 373 -16.92 1.55 -2.79
C LEU A 373 -18.19 1.05 -2.09
N SER A 374 -19.34 1.62 -2.45
CA SER A 374 -20.66 1.02 -2.20
C SER A 374 -21.47 0.94 -3.49
N ALA A 375 -22.63 0.27 -3.44
CA ALA A 375 -23.65 0.41 -4.49
C ALA A 375 -24.04 1.88 -4.69
N ALA A 376 -24.45 2.21 -5.92
CA ALA A 376 -24.78 3.56 -6.39
C ALA A 376 -26.09 4.12 -5.84
#